data_AF-A0A355SFA1-F1
#
_entry.id   AF-A0A355SFA1-F1
#
_cell.length_a   1.000
_cell.length_b   1.000
_cell.length_c   1.000
_cell.angle_alpha   90.00
_cell.angle_beta   90.00
_cell.angle_gamma   90.00
#
_symmetry.space_group_name_H-M   'P 1'
#
loop_
_entity.id
_entity.type
_entity.pdbx_description
1 polymer ?
#
loop_
_entity_poly.entity_id
_entity_poly.type
_entity_poly.pdbx_seq_one_letter_code
_entity_poly.pdbx_strand_id
1 'polypeptide(L)'
;LKIYGYGFKGYSAIINSIIAYYRHNMDLLDPSIRNEVFFKSGIIYTRVMDEVPAKYSSNARVRNCLVADGCVIDGEVLNSVLFRGVKVSRGAKIENSIIMSYSEVMEDCILQNVILDKEVIIRKGRKLIGQKNYPVVIRKESVV
;
A
#
# COMPACT_ATOMS: atom_id res chain seq x y z
N LEU A 1 24.75 31.70 26.14
CA LEU A 1 24.32 30.34 25.72
C LEU A 1 24.97 30.04 24.38
N LYS A 2 25.70 28.92 24.22
CA LYS A 2 26.24 28.51 22.89
C LYS A 2 25.23 27.57 22.24
N ILE A 3 24.74 27.94 21.06
CA ILE A 3 23.77 27.16 20.28
C ILE A 3 24.48 26.67 19.02
N TYR A 4 24.34 25.38 18.71
CA TYR A 4 24.87 24.75 17.51
C TYR A 4 23.75 24.06 16.75
N GLY A 5 23.85 24.03 15.41
CA GLY A 5 22.93 23.28 14.56
C GLY A 5 23.49 21.90 14.21
N TYR A 6 22.62 20.90 14.12
CA TYR A 6 22.93 19.59 13.57
C TYR A 6 21.99 19.30 12.39
N GLY A 7 22.57 19.11 11.20
CA GLY A 7 21.80 18.81 10.00
C GLY A 7 21.48 17.31 9.91
N PHE A 8 20.21 16.96 10.00
CA PHE A 8 19.76 15.59 9.73
C PHE A 8 19.84 15.31 8.23
N LYS A 9 20.55 14.24 7.86
CA LYS A 9 20.77 13.82 6.45
C LYS A 9 20.00 12.56 6.06
N GLY A 10 19.21 12.03 6.98
CA GLY A 10 18.45 10.82 6.73
C GLY A 10 17.09 11.08 6.08
N TYR A 11 16.38 10.01 5.79
CA TYR A 11 15.01 10.05 5.30
C TYR A 11 14.10 10.76 6.32
N SER A 12 13.49 11.85 5.90
CA SER A 12 12.50 12.61 6.66
C SER A 12 11.33 12.93 5.74
N ALA A 13 10.12 12.58 6.19
CA ALA A 13 8.90 12.78 5.43
C ALA A 13 7.88 13.57 6.27
N ILE A 14 7.23 14.54 5.63
CA ILE A 14 6.12 15.29 6.24
C ILE A 14 4.83 14.84 5.56
N ILE A 15 3.95 14.22 6.33
CA ILE A 15 2.65 13.74 5.84
C ILE A 15 1.56 14.69 6.33
N ASN A 16 1.23 15.67 5.51
CA ASN A 16 0.22 16.70 5.80
C ASN A 16 -0.88 16.79 4.72
N SER A 17 -0.87 15.88 3.76
CA SER A 17 -1.82 15.84 2.64
C SER A 17 -1.96 14.41 2.09
N ILE A 18 -3.04 14.16 1.36
CA ILE A 18 -3.29 12.85 0.71
C ILE A 18 -2.16 12.53 -0.28
N ILE A 19 -1.70 13.52 -1.05
CA ILE A 19 -0.60 13.32 -2.01
C ILE A 19 0.72 13.00 -1.30
N ALA A 20 1.03 13.65 -0.16
CA ALA A 20 2.21 13.35 0.62
C ALA A 20 2.11 11.95 1.25
N TYR A 21 0.93 11.59 1.78
CA TYR A 21 0.65 10.24 2.29
C TYR A 21 0.89 9.19 1.21
N TYR A 22 0.31 9.38 0.03
CA TYR A 22 0.48 8.49 -1.12
C TYR A 22 1.95 8.34 -1.48
N ARG A 23 2.63 9.46 -1.80
CA ARG A 23 4.03 9.48 -2.20
C ARG A 23 4.93 8.76 -1.21
N HIS A 24 4.84 9.09 0.08
CA HIS A 24 5.75 8.54 1.08
C HIS A 24 5.48 7.08 1.43
N ASN A 25 4.27 6.56 1.19
CA ASN A 25 4.03 5.12 1.23
C ASN A 25 4.62 4.43 -0.01
N MET A 26 4.48 5.03 -1.20
CA MET A 26 5.06 4.49 -2.43
C MET A 26 6.60 4.53 -2.42
N ASP A 27 7.21 5.51 -1.76
CA ASP A 27 8.66 5.60 -1.56
C ASP A 27 9.22 4.35 -0.86
N LEU A 28 8.44 3.67 -0.02
CA LEU A 28 8.85 2.44 0.67
C LEU A 28 9.00 1.23 -0.26
N LEU A 29 8.57 1.33 -1.52
CA LEU A 29 8.88 0.32 -2.54
C LEU A 29 10.36 0.34 -2.92
N ASP A 30 11.04 1.48 -2.74
CA ASP A 30 12.49 1.56 -2.91
C ASP A 30 13.20 0.87 -1.72
N PRO A 31 13.97 -0.21 -1.95
CA PRO A 31 14.68 -0.91 -0.90
C PRO A 31 15.66 -0.02 -0.12
N SER A 32 16.25 1.00 -0.75
CA SER A 32 17.19 1.90 -0.10
C SER A 32 16.51 2.76 0.98
N ILE A 33 15.36 3.35 0.64
CA ILE A 33 14.53 4.14 1.54
C ILE A 33 13.99 3.24 2.66
N ARG A 34 13.41 2.09 2.29
CA ARG A 34 12.88 1.13 3.26
C ARG A 34 13.93 0.67 4.26
N ASN A 35 15.15 0.39 3.78
CA ASN A 35 16.25 -0.05 4.64
C ASN A 35 16.66 1.03 5.65
N GLU A 36 16.68 2.28 5.21
CA GLU A 36 16.99 3.41 6.06
C GLU A 36 15.92 3.66 7.13
N VAL A 37 14.65 3.59 6.75
CA VAL A 37 13.51 3.82 7.65
C VAL A 37 13.42 2.73 8.71
N PHE A 38 13.47 1.46 8.33
CA PHE A 38 13.16 0.35 9.24
C PHE A 38 14.36 -0.26 9.97
N PHE A 39 15.59 -0.12 9.44
CA PHE A 39 16.74 -0.84 9.97
C PHE A 39 17.93 0.04 10.37
N LYS A 40 18.08 1.26 9.83
CA LYS A 40 19.20 2.15 10.19
C LYS A 40 18.92 3.06 11.38
N SER A 41 17.66 3.42 11.61
CA SER A 41 17.26 4.39 12.65
C SER A 41 16.81 3.75 13.98
N GLY A 42 17.02 2.44 14.13
CA GLY A 42 16.51 1.65 15.27
C GLY A 42 15.27 0.83 14.92
N ILE A 43 14.81 -0.01 15.87
CA ILE A 43 13.64 -0.88 15.68
C ILE A 43 12.35 -0.09 15.85
N ILE A 44 11.44 -0.18 14.88
CA ILE A 44 10.10 0.37 14.97
C ILE A 44 9.16 -0.66 15.59
N TYR A 45 8.66 -0.37 16.78
CA TYR A 45 7.66 -1.20 17.45
C TYR A 45 6.25 -0.80 17.01
N THR A 46 5.40 -1.81 16.78
CA THR A 46 3.99 -1.64 16.48
C THR A 46 3.19 -2.75 17.15
N ARG A 47 1.85 -2.65 17.12
CA ARG A 47 0.99 -3.70 17.66
C ARG A 47 1.12 -4.96 16.81
N VAL A 48 1.62 -6.03 17.41
CA VAL A 48 1.66 -7.36 16.81
C VAL A 48 0.22 -7.86 16.65
N MET A 49 -0.10 -8.42 15.49
CA MET A 49 -1.35 -9.09 15.23
C MET A 49 -1.01 -10.37 14.46
N ASP A 50 -1.48 -11.51 14.96
CA ASP A 50 -1.24 -12.79 14.29
C ASP A 50 -2.15 -12.92 13.07
N GLU A 51 -1.58 -13.38 11.96
CA GLU A 51 -2.32 -13.70 10.74
C GLU A 51 -1.58 -14.77 9.93
N VAL A 52 -2.30 -15.44 9.03
CA VAL A 52 -1.70 -16.43 8.13
C VAL A 52 -0.72 -15.78 7.15
N PRO A 53 0.29 -16.49 6.63
CA PRO A 53 1.14 -15.98 5.55
C PRO A 53 0.34 -15.56 4.31
N ALA A 54 0.86 -14.60 3.56
CA ALA A 54 0.25 -14.20 2.29
C ALA A 54 0.22 -15.37 1.30
N LYS A 55 -0.95 -15.60 0.69
CA LYS A 55 -1.18 -16.65 -0.29
C LYS A 55 -1.21 -16.06 -1.70
N TYR A 56 -0.36 -16.60 -2.57
CA TYR A 56 -0.32 -16.29 -3.99
C TYR A 56 -0.88 -17.48 -4.77
N SER A 57 -1.97 -17.27 -5.50
CA SER A 57 -2.60 -18.28 -6.36
C SER A 57 -1.84 -18.46 -7.67
N SER A 58 -2.20 -19.47 -8.47
CA SER A 58 -1.52 -19.78 -9.74
C SER A 58 -1.54 -18.65 -10.76
N ASN A 59 -2.54 -17.75 -10.72
CA ASN A 59 -2.62 -16.60 -11.63
C ASN A 59 -1.98 -15.33 -11.06
N ALA A 60 -1.45 -15.37 -9.84
CA ALA A 60 -0.92 -14.20 -9.17
C ALA A 60 0.33 -13.67 -9.88
N ARG A 61 0.32 -12.39 -10.24
CA ARG A 61 1.49 -11.69 -10.79
C ARG A 61 1.77 -10.47 -9.95
N VAL A 62 2.75 -10.58 -9.05
CA VAL A 62 3.09 -9.51 -8.11
C VAL A 62 4.51 -9.02 -8.36
N ARG A 63 4.67 -7.72 -8.62
CA ARG A 63 5.98 -7.12 -8.91
C ARG A 63 6.15 -5.78 -8.22
N ASN A 64 7.29 -5.60 -7.54
CA ASN A 64 7.63 -4.38 -6.82
C ASN A 64 6.54 -3.95 -5.83
N CYS A 65 6.16 -4.86 -4.93
CA CYS A 65 5.09 -4.63 -3.97
C CYS A 65 5.54 -4.91 -2.55
N LEU A 66 4.91 -4.23 -1.59
CA LEU A 66 4.92 -4.62 -0.19
C LEU A 66 3.61 -5.35 0.10
N VAL A 67 3.68 -6.62 0.46
CA VAL A 67 2.51 -7.45 0.72
C VAL A 67 2.57 -7.93 2.16
N ALA A 68 1.58 -7.51 2.95
CA ALA A 68 1.43 -7.95 4.33
C ALA A 68 0.85 -9.36 4.42
N ASP A 69 0.89 -9.91 5.62
CA ASP A 69 0.22 -11.14 6.04
C ASP A 69 -1.30 -11.12 5.78
N GLY A 70 -1.92 -12.30 5.74
CA GLY A 70 -3.35 -12.49 5.48
C GLY A 70 -3.80 -12.18 4.05
N CYS A 71 -2.93 -11.68 3.18
CA CYS A 71 -3.29 -11.37 1.81
C CYS A 71 -3.59 -12.64 0.99
N VAL A 72 -4.60 -12.59 0.14
CA VAL A 72 -4.90 -13.66 -0.84
C VAL A 72 -4.97 -13.02 -2.22
N ILE A 73 -4.04 -13.41 -3.10
CA ILE A 73 -3.86 -12.77 -4.40
C ILE A 73 -4.04 -13.79 -5.52
N ASP A 74 -5.01 -13.55 -6.40
CA ASP A 74 -5.26 -14.31 -7.65
C ASP A 74 -5.28 -13.39 -8.89
N GLY A 75 -4.83 -12.14 -8.74
CA GLY A 75 -4.75 -11.13 -9.81
C GLY A 75 -3.34 -10.58 -10.03
N GLU A 76 -3.27 -9.45 -10.74
CA GLU A 76 -2.03 -8.74 -11.04
C GLU A 76 -1.87 -7.51 -10.12
N VAL A 77 -0.72 -7.39 -9.46
CA VAL A 77 -0.40 -6.26 -8.57
C VAL A 77 1.00 -5.75 -8.89
N LEU A 78 1.09 -4.48 -9.27
CA LEU A 78 2.34 -3.84 -9.69
C LEU A 78 2.57 -2.55 -8.91
N ASN A 79 3.79 -2.32 -8.43
CA ASN A 79 4.19 -1.08 -7.78
C ASN A 79 3.19 -0.65 -6.69
N SER A 80 2.83 -1.52 -5.75
CA SER A 80 1.71 -1.26 -4.83
C SER A 80 1.99 -1.75 -3.42
N VAL A 81 1.26 -1.19 -2.46
CA VAL A 81 1.32 -1.56 -1.03
C VAL A 81 0.00 -2.21 -0.64
N LEU A 82 0.04 -3.49 -0.25
CA LEU A 82 -1.09 -4.25 0.24
C LEU A 82 -0.93 -4.47 1.74
N PHE A 83 -1.87 -3.92 2.51
CA PHE A 83 -1.94 -4.13 3.95
C PHE A 83 -2.59 -5.47 4.28
N ARG A 84 -2.59 -5.81 5.57
CA ARG A 84 -3.01 -7.11 6.08
C ARG A 84 -4.41 -7.51 5.62
N GLY A 85 -4.57 -8.78 5.26
CA GLY A 85 -5.88 -9.37 4.96
C GLY A 85 -6.51 -8.92 3.65
N VAL A 86 -5.75 -8.28 2.75
CA VAL A 86 -6.29 -7.82 1.47
C VAL A 86 -6.54 -8.98 0.52
N LYS A 87 -7.70 -8.98 -0.13
CA LYS A 87 -8.08 -9.99 -1.13
C LYS A 87 -8.09 -9.37 -2.52
N VAL A 88 -7.37 -10.00 -3.45
CA VAL A 88 -7.31 -9.61 -4.86
C VAL A 88 -7.79 -10.78 -5.69
N SER A 89 -8.97 -10.66 -6.27
CA SER A 89 -9.61 -11.72 -7.03
C SER A 89 -9.07 -11.84 -8.45
N ARG A 90 -9.43 -12.94 -9.12
CA ARG A 90 -8.98 -13.25 -10.47
C ARG A 90 -9.29 -12.13 -11.47
N GLY A 91 -8.31 -11.81 -12.31
CA GLY A 91 -8.47 -10.79 -13.36
C GLY A 91 -8.39 -9.35 -12.84
N ALA A 92 -8.35 -9.13 -11.52
CA ALA A 92 -8.12 -7.81 -10.97
C ALA A 92 -6.69 -7.34 -11.29
N LYS A 93 -6.55 -6.05 -11.63
CA LYS A 93 -5.29 -5.38 -11.92
C LYS A 93 -5.15 -4.17 -11.03
N ILE A 94 -4.12 -4.16 -10.19
CA ILE A 94 -3.82 -3.09 -9.24
C ILE A 94 -2.44 -2.53 -9.56
N GLU A 95 -2.36 -1.23 -9.85
CA GLU A 95 -1.11 -0.57 -10.20
C GLU A 95 -0.94 0.74 -9.42
N ASN A 96 0.26 1.01 -8.92
CA ASN A 96 0.58 2.27 -8.23
C ASN A 96 -0.49 2.58 -7.17
N SER A 97 -0.77 1.66 -6.25
CA SER A 97 -1.93 1.80 -5.36
C SER A 97 -1.61 1.36 -3.94
N ILE A 98 -2.37 1.91 -2.99
CA ILE A 98 -2.31 1.57 -1.58
C ILE A 98 -3.65 0.95 -1.20
N ILE A 99 -3.64 -0.31 -0.79
CA ILE A 99 -4.84 -1.05 -0.41
C ILE A 99 -4.77 -1.36 1.08
N MET A 100 -5.56 -0.64 1.88
CA MET A 100 -5.55 -0.79 3.34
C MET A 100 -6.25 -2.07 3.80
N SER A 101 -6.03 -2.40 5.07
CA SER A 101 -6.36 -3.69 5.67
C SER A 101 -7.78 -4.14 5.41
N TYR A 102 -7.92 -5.45 5.16
CA TYR A 102 -9.21 -6.13 4.98
C TYR A 102 -10.07 -5.61 3.82
N SER A 103 -9.47 -4.92 2.86
CA SER A 103 -10.15 -4.55 1.62
C SER A 103 -10.19 -5.70 0.63
N GLU A 104 -11.24 -5.73 -0.19
CA GLU A 104 -11.47 -6.75 -1.20
C GLU A 104 -11.63 -6.11 -2.58
N VAL A 105 -10.81 -6.56 -3.53
CA VAL A 105 -10.87 -6.17 -4.93
C VAL A 105 -11.38 -7.37 -5.73
N MET A 106 -12.64 -7.31 -6.13
CA MET A 106 -13.31 -8.41 -6.83
C MET A 106 -12.82 -8.57 -8.28
N GLU A 107 -13.37 -9.56 -8.98
CA GLU A 107 -12.89 -9.98 -10.29
C GLU A 107 -12.90 -8.84 -11.31
N ASP A 108 -11.94 -8.90 -12.25
CA ASP A 108 -11.88 -8.04 -13.43
C ASP A 108 -11.84 -6.52 -13.12
N CYS A 109 -11.48 -6.14 -11.88
CA CYS A 109 -11.34 -4.74 -11.49
C CYS A 109 -10.03 -4.13 -12.00
N ILE A 110 -10.03 -2.82 -12.27
CA ILE A 110 -8.82 -2.08 -12.63
C ILE A 110 -8.65 -0.91 -11.67
N LEU A 111 -7.61 -0.95 -10.84
CA LEU A 111 -7.25 0.10 -9.91
C LEU A 111 -5.89 0.68 -10.30
N GLN A 112 -5.82 2.00 -10.52
CA GLN A 112 -4.57 2.68 -10.83
C GLN A 112 -4.48 4.02 -10.08
N ASN A 113 -3.40 4.27 -9.35
CA ASN A 113 -3.26 5.47 -8.50
C ASN A 113 -4.44 5.62 -7.53
N VAL A 114 -4.72 4.55 -6.77
CA VAL A 114 -5.86 4.47 -5.85
C VAL A 114 -5.36 4.28 -4.41
N ILE A 115 -6.05 4.91 -3.47
CA ILE A 115 -5.98 4.59 -2.04
C ILE A 115 -7.33 4.01 -1.63
N LEU A 116 -7.36 2.74 -1.27
CA LEU A 116 -8.49 2.16 -0.56
C LEU A 116 -8.20 2.25 0.93
N ASP A 117 -9.10 2.88 1.69
CA ASP A 117 -9.09 2.83 3.16
C ASP A 117 -9.58 1.45 3.65
N LYS A 118 -9.60 1.23 4.96
CA LYS A 118 -9.85 -0.08 5.57
C LYS A 118 -11.23 -0.64 5.19
N GLU A 119 -11.29 -1.96 5.02
CA GLU A 119 -12.55 -2.70 4.86
C GLU A 119 -13.37 -2.24 3.64
N VAL A 120 -12.70 -1.76 2.59
CA VAL A 120 -13.36 -1.34 1.34
C VAL A 120 -13.59 -2.53 0.42
N ILE A 121 -14.76 -2.61 -0.20
CA ILE A 121 -15.10 -3.64 -1.19
C ILE A 121 -15.30 -2.99 -2.55
N ILE A 122 -14.43 -3.31 -3.50
CA ILE A 122 -14.59 -2.95 -4.91
C ILE A 122 -15.29 -4.10 -5.62
N ARG A 123 -16.50 -3.85 -6.13
CA ARG A 123 -17.32 -4.83 -6.83
C ARG A 123 -16.75 -5.17 -8.19
N LYS A 124 -17.13 -6.35 -8.68
CA LYS A 124 -16.64 -6.93 -9.94
C LYS A 124 -16.71 -5.92 -11.10
N GLY A 125 -15.65 -5.88 -11.91
CA GLY A 125 -15.58 -5.12 -13.17
C GLY A 125 -15.46 -3.61 -13.01
N ARG A 126 -15.27 -3.10 -11.79
CA ARG A 126 -15.10 -1.66 -11.55
C ARG A 126 -13.74 -1.16 -12.00
N LYS A 127 -13.69 0.09 -12.47
CA LYS A 127 -12.45 0.78 -12.84
C LYS A 127 -12.33 2.07 -12.04
N LEU A 128 -11.28 2.18 -11.25
CA LEU A 128 -10.92 3.39 -10.51
C LEU A 128 -9.53 3.81 -10.95
N ILE A 129 -9.44 4.95 -11.63
CA ILE A 129 -8.20 5.44 -12.24
C ILE A 129 -7.99 6.87 -11.74
N GLY A 130 -7.03 7.03 -10.84
CA GLY A 130 -6.51 8.32 -10.41
C GLY A 130 -5.27 8.72 -11.20
N GLN A 131 -4.66 9.82 -10.75
CA GLN A 131 -3.39 10.31 -11.27
C GLN A 131 -2.33 10.29 -10.18
N LYS A 132 -1.04 10.27 -10.56
CA LYS A 132 0.07 10.24 -9.61
C LYS A 132 0.00 11.35 -8.53
N ASN A 133 -0.48 12.54 -8.91
CA ASN A 133 -0.62 13.67 -8.00
C ASN A 133 -2.04 13.85 -7.44
N TYR A 134 -3.00 13.07 -7.94
CA TYR A 134 -4.41 13.10 -7.52
C TYR A 134 -4.92 11.66 -7.46
N PRO A 135 -4.50 10.88 -6.44
CA PRO A 135 -4.98 9.52 -6.29
C PRO A 135 -6.48 9.53 -5.98
N VAL A 136 -7.20 8.55 -6.49
CA VAL A 136 -8.61 8.33 -6.11
C VAL A 136 -8.63 7.69 -4.73
N VAL A 137 -9.38 8.28 -3.80
CA VAL A 137 -9.49 7.78 -2.42
C VAL A 137 -10.89 7.25 -2.17
N ILE A 138 -10.98 5.99 -1.74
CA ILE A 138 -12.23 5.37 -1.32
C ILE A 138 -12.24 5.24 0.20
N ARG A 139 -13.29 5.78 0.82
CA ARG A 139 -13.45 5.88 2.28
C ARG A 139 -13.67 4.51 2.93
N LYS A 140 -13.25 4.36 4.19
CA LYS A 140 -13.46 3.18 5.03
C LYS A 140 -14.87 2.59 4.90
N GLU A 141 -14.95 1.26 4.86
CA GLU A 141 -16.19 0.47 4.82
C GLU A 141 -17.09 0.72 3.59
N SER A 142 -16.59 1.41 2.57
CA SER A 142 -17.35 1.67 1.35
C SER A 142 -17.47 0.42 0.50
N VAL A 143 -18.61 0.29 -0.19
CA VAL A 143 -18.84 -0.70 -1.23
C VAL A 143 -19.11 0.04 -2.55
N VAL A 144 -18.28 -0.18 -3.56
CA VAL A 144 -18.30 0.56 -4.84
C VAL A 144 -18.46 -0.38 -6.03
#